data_AF-A0A965SIT5-F1
#
_entry.id   AF-A0A965SIT5-F1
#
_cell.length_a   1.000
_cell.length_b   1.000
_cell.length_c   1.000
_cell.angle_alpha   90.00
_cell.angle_beta   90.00
_cell.angle_gamma   90.00
#
_symmetry.space_group_name_H-M   'P 1'
#
loop_
_entity.id
_entity.type
_entity.pdbx_description
1 polymer ?
#
loop_
_entity_poly.entity_id
_entity_poly.type
_entity_poly.pdbx_seq_one_letter_code
_entity_poly.pdbx_strand_id
1 'polypeptide(L)'
;MDTLGGIPSHPLFVHLPAVLIPLATLGVILMVVRPTWWQRYQWATLAVTGVGTLGAILAAGSGEALEEGVEDTANRSQLHAHVEAGDAARTMSIVFFVVALAAIVVVPWVMKRRASAASSPKWLRMVVAIALVASAGAASWTVFDAGHSGAKSVWSDVKVGEGGEHGEQGGDHD
;
A
#
# COMPACT_ATOMS: atom_id res chain seq x y z
N MET A 1 -22.75 -10.89 0.76
CA MET A 1 -22.38 -9.77 1.65
C MET A 1 -21.61 -10.36 2.81
N ASP A 2 -20.30 -10.52 2.62
CA ASP A 2 -19.45 -11.28 3.54
C ASP A 2 -19.15 -10.44 4.79
N THR A 3 -20.02 -10.60 5.78
CA THR A 3 -19.85 -10.00 7.10
C THR A 3 -18.99 -10.93 7.96
N LEU A 4 -17.88 -10.43 8.48
CA LEU A 4 -17.12 -11.10 9.52
C LEU A 4 -17.50 -10.45 10.85
N GLY A 5 -18.28 -11.17 11.66
CA GLY A 5 -18.72 -10.65 12.97
C GLY A 5 -19.71 -9.47 12.90
N GLY A 6 -20.48 -9.32 11.81
CA GLY A 6 -21.51 -8.28 11.68
C GLY A 6 -21.02 -6.90 11.21
N ILE A 7 -19.73 -6.75 10.90
CA ILE A 7 -19.13 -5.52 10.35
C ILE A 7 -18.76 -5.78 8.88
N PRO A 8 -18.89 -4.78 7.97
CA PRO A 8 -18.34 -4.90 6.62
C PRO A 8 -16.89 -5.36 6.69
N SER A 9 -16.56 -6.46 6.01
CA SER A 9 -15.22 -7.05 6.06
C SER A 9 -14.18 -6.19 5.35
N HIS A 10 -14.62 -5.36 4.40
CA HIS A 10 -13.78 -4.47 3.59
C HIS A 10 -12.90 -3.52 4.43
N PRO A 11 -13.42 -2.74 5.40
CA PRO A 11 -12.61 -1.99 6.36
C PRO A 11 -11.51 -2.81 7.03
N LEU A 12 -11.81 -4.02 7.52
CA LEU A 12 -10.80 -4.83 8.22
C LEU A 12 -9.66 -5.25 7.30
N PHE A 13 -9.97 -5.58 6.04
CA PHE A 13 -8.96 -5.99 5.07
C PHE A 13 -8.10 -4.83 4.55
N VAL A 14 -8.64 -3.62 4.39
CA VAL A 14 -7.87 -2.46 3.89
C VAL A 14 -6.85 -1.94 4.90
N HIS A 15 -7.05 -2.13 6.20
CA HIS A 15 -6.08 -1.69 7.22
C HIS A 15 -4.78 -2.50 7.17
N LEU A 16 -4.85 -3.78 6.79
CA LEU A 16 -3.66 -4.63 6.67
C LEU A 16 -2.64 -4.08 5.67
N PRO A 17 -2.95 -3.91 4.36
CA PRO A 17 -2.00 -3.34 3.42
C PRO A 17 -1.67 -1.88 3.74
N ALA A 18 -2.63 -1.09 4.24
CA ALA A 18 -2.42 0.31 4.61
C ALA A 18 -1.31 0.51 5.65
N VAL A 19 -1.15 -0.43 6.58
CA VAL A 19 -0.10 -0.36 7.61
C VAL A 19 1.13 -1.17 7.22
N LEU A 20 0.93 -2.42 6.78
CA LEU A 20 2.02 -3.38 6.62
C LEU A 20 2.91 -3.08 5.41
N ILE A 21 2.35 -2.59 4.29
CA ILE A 21 3.15 -2.28 3.10
C ILE A 21 4.08 -1.08 3.37
N PRO A 22 3.62 0.07 3.89
CA PRO A 22 4.53 1.15 4.29
C PRO A 22 5.56 0.73 5.35
N LEU A 23 5.15 -0.10 6.32
CA LEU A 23 6.06 -0.62 7.34
C LEU A 23 7.16 -1.50 6.73
N ALA A 24 6.82 -2.38 5.80
CA ALA A 24 7.78 -3.19 5.07
C ALA A 24 8.74 -2.34 4.24
N THR A 25 8.24 -1.28 3.60
CA THR A 25 9.05 -0.32 2.84
C THR A 25 10.08 0.36 3.72
N LEU A 26 9.68 0.79 4.93
CA LEU A 26 10.63 1.32 5.91
C LEU A 26 11.67 0.26 6.31
N GLY A 27 11.24 -0.99 6.54
CA GLY A 27 12.14 -2.11 6.79
C GLY A 27 13.20 -2.29 5.69
N VAL A 28 12.78 -2.27 4.42
CA VAL A 28 13.69 -2.35 3.27
C VAL A 28 14.66 -1.18 3.23
N ILE A 29 14.18 0.05 3.38
CA ILE A 29 15.04 1.24 3.37
C ILE A 29 16.10 1.15 4.47
N LEU A 30 15.70 0.78 5.70
CA LEU A 30 16.62 0.63 6.83
C LEU A 30 17.66 -0.46 6.58
N MET A 31 17.27 -1.59 5.98
CA MET A 31 18.19 -2.67 5.64
C MET A 31 19.16 -2.30 4.51
N VAL A 32 18.73 -1.49 3.55
CA VAL A 32 19.58 -0.98 2.46
C VAL A 32 20.60 0.03 3.00
N VAL A 33 20.17 0.95 3.88
CA VAL A 33 21.03 1.96 4.51
C VAL A 33 21.98 1.35 5.53
N ARG A 34 21.55 0.34 6.28
CA ARG A 34 22.34 -0.39 7.27
C ARG A 34 22.42 -1.88 6.92
N PRO A 35 23.35 -2.29 6.03
CA PRO A 35 23.46 -3.69 5.58
C PRO A 35 23.64 -4.71 6.70
N THR A 36 24.18 -4.31 7.86
CA THR A 36 24.28 -5.15 9.07
C THR A 36 22.92 -5.62 9.59
N TRP A 37 21.85 -4.87 9.32
CA TRP A 37 20.49 -5.18 9.74
C TRP A 37 19.81 -6.21 8.84
N TRP A 38 20.33 -6.42 7.62
CA TRP A 38 19.79 -7.37 6.65
C TRP A 38 19.61 -8.76 7.26
N GLN A 39 20.66 -9.31 7.89
CA GLN A 39 20.63 -10.67 8.43
C GLN A 39 19.58 -10.85 9.52
N ARG A 40 19.30 -9.79 10.29
CA ARG A 40 18.39 -9.81 11.45
C ARG A 40 16.93 -9.61 11.06
N TYR A 41 16.65 -8.71 10.10
CA TYR A 41 15.29 -8.27 9.80
C TYR A 41 14.74 -8.73 8.45
N GLN A 42 15.53 -9.39 7.59
CA GLN A 42 15.06 -9.87 6.28
C GLN A 42 13.79 -10.74 6.37
N TRP A 43 13.76 -11.69 7.31
CA TRP A 43 12.62 -12.61 7.47
C TRP A 43 11.39 -11.91 8.04
N ALA A 44 11.58 -11.00 9.01
CA ALA A 44 10.50 -10.19 9.55
C ALA A 44 9.90 -9.29 8.46
N THR A 45 10.75 -8.63 7.67
CA THR A 45 10.31 -7.77 6.56
C THR A 45 9.57 -8.58 5.51
N LEU A 46 10.10 -9.74 5.11
CA LEU A 46 9.44 -10.63 4.15
C LEU A 46 8.07 -11.11 4.63
N ALA A 47 7.95 -11.46 5.93
CA ALA A 47 6.68 -11.86 6.53
C ALA A 47 5.68 -10.68 6.54
N VAL A 48 6.11 -9.48 6.96
CA VAL A 48 5.29 -8.28 6.96
C VAL A 48 4.82 -7.94 5.54
N THR A 49 5.70 -7.94 4.55
CA THR A 49 5.34 -7.76 3.15
C THR A 49 4.34 -8.83 2.71
N GLY A 50 4.59 -10.10 3.02
CA GLY A 50 3.69 -11.19 2.63
C GLY A 50 2.28 -11.04 3.21
N VAL A 51 2.16 -10.74 4.50
CA VAL A 51 0.85 -10.49 5.14
C VAL A 51 0.19 -9.23 4.57
N GLY A 52 0.95 -8.16 4.33
CA GLY A 52 0.45 -6.94 3.68
C GLY A 52 -0.09 -7.22 2.27
N THR A 53 0.62 -8.00 1.47
CA THR A 53 0.20 -8.40 0.11
C THR A 53 -1.05 -9.27 0.13
N LEU A 54 -1.16 -10.21 1.07
CA LEU A 54 -2.40 -10.99 1.26
C LEU A 54 -3.57 -10.07 1.63
N GLY A 55 -3.34 -9.11 2.52
CA GLY A 55 -4.32 -8.06 2.84
C GLY A 55 -4.75 -7.27 1.60
N ALA A 56 -3.81 -6.87 0.74
CA ALA A 56 -4.10 -6.15 -0.50
C ALA A 56 -4.97 -6.98 -1.48
N ILE A 57 -4.71 -8.28 -1.60
CA ILE A 57 -5.51 -9.18 -2.45
C ILE A 57 -6.95 -9.29 -1.93
N LEU A 58 -7.12 -9.46 -0.62
CA LEU A 58 -8.45 -9.54 0.00
C LEU A 58 -9.19 -8.20 -0.08
N ALA A 59 -8.48 -7.09 0.12
CA ALA A 59 -9.02 -5.74 0.02
C ALA A 59 -9.54 -5.45 -1.40
N ALA A 60 -8.73 -5.72 -2.43
CA ALA A 60 -9.14 -5.51 -3.83
C ALA A 60 -10.37 -6.34 -4.20
N GLY A 61 -10.36 -7.66 -3.93
CA GLY A 61 -11.50 -8.52 -4.25
C GLY A 61 -12.79 -8.15 -3.51
N SER A 62 -12.67 -7.62 -2.28
CA SER A 62 -13.85 -7.09 -1.57
C SER A 62 -14.33 -5.73 -2.07
N GLY A 63 -13.45 -4.93 -2.69
CA GLY A 63 -13.79 -3.66 -3.33
C GLY A 63 -14.53 -3.85 -4.65
N GLU A 64 -14.03 -4.75 -5.50
CA GLU A 64 -14.70 -5.16 -6.75
C GLU A 64 -16.15 -5.63 -6.48
N ALA A 65 -16.34 -6.52 -5.50
CA ALA A 65 -17.66 -7.03 -5.13
C ALA A 65 -18.61 -5.95 -4.58
N LEU A 66 -18.08 -4.87 -3.99
CA LEU A 66 -18.87 -3.74 -3.53
C LEU A 66 -19.32 -2.86 -4.71
N GLU A 67 -18.42 -2.60 -5.66
CA GLU A 67 -18.71 -1.80 -6.84
C GLU A 67 -19.84 -2.41 -7.68
N GLU A 68 -19.82 -3.73 -7.89
CA GLU A 68 -20.87 -4.46 -8.62
C GLU A 68 -22.25 -4.33 -7.97
N GLY A 69 -22.30 -4.15 -6.65
CA GLY A 69 -23.54 -4.03 -5.87
C GLY A 69 -24.10 -2.62 -5.73
N VAL A 70 -23.35 -1.59 -6.11
CA VAL A 70 -23.78 -0.18 -5.98
C VAL A 70 -24.48 0.24 -7.27
N GLU A 71 -25.77 0.62 -7.20
CA GLU A 71 -26.54 1.19 -8.30
C GLU A 71 -26.07 2.61 -8.69
N ASP A 72 -26.45 3.08 -9.89
CA ASP A 72 -25.92 4.26 -10.59
C ASP A 72 -26.16 5.57 -9.83
N THR A 73 -25.25 5.89 -8.92
CA THR A 73 -25.26 7.11 -8.10
C THR A 73 -24.13 8.03 -8.53
N ALA A 74 -24.26 9.33 -8.21
CA ALA A 74 -23.26 10.36 -8.52
C ALA A 74 -21.83 10.01 -8.03
N ASN A 75 -21.70 9.12 -7.04
CA ASN A 75 -20.43 8.69 -6.45
C ASN A 75 -19.79 7.47 -7.14
N ARG A 76 -20.43 6.88 -8.15
CA ARG A 76 -19.89 5.69 -8.85
C ARG A 76 -18.55 5.96 -9.52
N SER A 77 -18.33 7.13 -10.11
CA SER A 77 -17.05 7.47 -10.74
C SER A 77 -15.89 7.57 -9.74
N GLN A 78 -16.16 8.08 -8.54
CA GLN A 78 -15.18 8.17 -7.46
C GLN A 78 -14.92 6.80 -6.83
N LEU A 79 -15.95 5.96 -6.70
CA LEU A 79 -15.83 4.58 -6.25
C LEU A 79 -15.00 3.74 -7.24
N HIS A 80 -15.28 3.85 -8.54
CA HIS A 80 -14.53 3.17 -9.60
C HIS A 80 -13.04 3.54 -9.56
N ALA A 81 -12.73 4.84 -9.40
CA ALA A 81 -11.35 5.30 -9.25
C ALA A 81 -10.65 4.71 -8.01
N HIS A 82 -11.38 4.49 -6.92
CA HIS A 82 -10.86 3.84 -5.72
C HIS A 82 -10.58 2.35 -5.94
N VAL A 83 -11.49 1.63 -6.62
CA VAL A 83 -11.31 0.20 -6.93
C VAL A 83 -10.09 0.00 -7.84
N GLU A 84 -9.97 0.80 -8.90
CA GLU A 84 -8.80 0.76 -9.81
C GLU A 84 -7.48 1.05 -9.06
N ALA A 85 -7.49 2.04 -8.15
CA ALA A 85 -6.33 2.31 -7.29
C ALA A 85 -6.04 1.14 -6.33
N GLY A 86 -7.07 0.47 -5.83
CA GLY A 86 -6.97 -0.77 -5.04
C GLY A 86 -6.32 -1.92 -5.81
N ASP A 87 -6.66 -2.10 -7.08
CA ASP A 87 -6.06 -3.11 -7.95
C ASP A 87 -4.59 -2.81 -8.28
N ALA A 88 -4.27 -1.54 -8.49
CA ALA A 88 -2.88 -1.10 -8.60
C ALA A 88 -2.10 -1.39 -7.28
N ALA A 89 -2.72 -1.16 -6.12
CA ALA A 89 -2.14 -1.46 -4.82
C ALA A 89 -1.88 -2.96 -4.63
N ARG A 90 -2.84 -3.82 -5.00
CA ARG A 90 -2.69 -5.27 -5.02
C ARG A 90 -1.53 -5.70 -5.92
N THR A 91 -1.53 -5.24 -7.17
CA THR A 91 -0.52 -5.62 -8.17
C THR A 91 0.88 -5.24 -7.72
N MET A 92 1.08 -4.00 -7.26
CA MET A 92 2.40 -3.54 -6.82
C MET A 92 2.83 -4.21 -5.51
N SER A 93 1.90 -4.55 -4.61
CA SER A 93 2.21 -5.34 -3.41
C SER A 93 2.67 -6.75 -3.75
N ILE A 94 2.11 -7.38 -4.78
CA ILE A 94 2.58 -8.68 -5.29
C ILE A 94 3.99 -8.56 -5.88
N VAL A 95 4.21 -7.55 -6.73
CA VAL A 95 5.54 -7.28 -7.31
C VAL A 95 6.58 -7.08 -6.22
N PHE A 96 6.28 -6.25 -5.22
CA PHE A 96 7.18 -6.01 -4.09
C PHE A 96 7.48 -7.30 -3.32
N PHE A 97 6.47 -8.11 -3.01
CA PHE A 97 6.67 -9.40 -2.34
C PHE A 97 7.57 -10.34 -3.15
N VAL A 98 7.34 -10.46 -4.46
CA VAL A 98 8.15 -11.31 -5.35
C VAL A 98 9.60 -10.82 -5.41
N VAL A 99 9.83 -9.51 -5.50
CA VAL A 99 11.18 -8.93 -5.49
C VAL A 99 11.87 -9.16 -4.14
N ALA A 100 11.15 -8.98 -3.02
CA ALA A 100 11.65 -9.26 -1.68
C ALA A 100 12.03 -10.74 -1.50
N LEU A 101 11.15 -11.65 -1.92
CA LEU A 101 11.39 -13.09 -1.90
C LEU A 101 12.60 -13.47 -2.76
N ALA A 102 12.71 -12.89 -3.96
CA ALA A 102 13.83 -13.12 -4.85
C ALA A 102 15.16 -12.65 -4.21
N ALA A 103 15.18 -11.46 -3.61
CA ALA A 103 16.36 -10.89 -2.98
C ALA A 103 16.83 -11.70 -1.75
N ILE A 104 15.90 -12.20 -0.94
CA ILE A 104 16.20 -12.84 0.34
C ILE A 104 16.46 -14.34 0.18
N VAL A 105 15.72 -15.01 -0.70
CA VAL A 105 15.74 -16.48 -0.83
C VAL A 105 16.41 -16.92 -2.13
N VAL A 106 15.89 -16.47 -3.27
CA VAL A 106 16.27 -17.00 -4.59
C VAL A 106 17.71 -16.63 -4.93
N VAL A 107 18.08 -15.35 -4.83
CA VAL A 107 19.42 -14.86 -5.16
C VAL A 107 20.48 -15.58 -4.31
N PRO A 108 20.42 -15.58 -2.95
CA PRO A 108 21.41 -16.30 -2.15
C PRO A 108 21.47 -17.80 -2.45
N TRP A 109 20.34 -18.46 -2.71
CA TRP A 109 20.30 -19.89 -3.04
C TRP A 109 20.97 -20.20 -4.38
N VAL A 110 20.66 -19.44 -5.44
CA VAL A 110 21.29 -19.58 -6.76
C VAL A 110 22.79 -19.30 -6.64
N MET A 111 23.18 -18.28 -5.89
CA MET A 111 24.59 -17.94 -5.70
C MET A 111 25.36 -19.02 -4.97
N LYS A 112 24.81 -19.61 -3.89
CA LYS A 112 25.44 -20.73 -3.19
C LYS A 112 25.63 -21.95 -4.09
N ARG A 113 24.67 -22.25 -4.97
CA ARG A 113 24.80 -23.33 -5.96
C ARG A 113 25.84 -23.05 -7.03
N ARG A 114 26.04 -21.79 -7.38
CA ARG A 114 27.07 -21.33 -8.34
C ARG A 114 28.44 -21.07 -7.70
N ALA A 115 28.52 -21.06 -6.37
CA ALA A 115 29.70 -20.65 -5.60
C ALA A 115 30.85 -21.67 -5.59
N SER A 116 30.83 -22.69 -6.46
CA SER A 116 32.08 -23.34 -6.85
C SER A 116 33.07 -22.39 -7.57
N ALA A 117 32.70 -21.14 -7.91
CA ALA A 117 33.57 -20.30 -8.77
C ALA A 117 33.80 -18.80 -8.43
N ALA A 118 32.96 -18.01 -7.73
CA ALA A 118 33.29 -16.59 -7.48
C ALA A 118 32.44 -15.88 -6.41
N SER A 119 33.03 -14.88 -5.75
CA SER A 119 32.33 -13.94 -4.85
C SER A 119 31.26 -13.11 -5.59
N SER A 120 30.14 -12.79 -4.94
CA SER A 120 29.03 -12.04 -5.53
C SER A 120 29.46 -10.66 -6.05
N PRO A 121 29.24 -10.33 -7.34
CA PRO A 121 29.68 -9.07 -7.91
C PRO A 121 28.92 -7.88 -7.31
N LYS A 122 29.60 -6.74 -7.13
CA LYS A 122 29.04 -5.54 -6.49
C LYS A 122 27.83 -4.97 -7.24
N TRP A 123 27.83 -5.04 -8.58
CA TRP A 123 26.73 -4.54 -9.40
C TRP A 123 25.41 -5.29 -9.12
N LEU A 124 25.47 -6.60 -8.85
CA LEU A 124 24.27 -7.39 -8.56
C LEU A 124 23.60 -6.93 -7.27
N ARG A 125 24.39 -6.60 -6.24
CA ARG A 125 23.86 -6.08 -4.97
C ARG A 125 23.17 -4.73 -5.17
N MET A 126 23.76 -3.87 -6.01
CA MET A 126 23.18 -2.58 -6.36
C MET A 126 21.86 -2.73 -7.12
N VAL A 127 21.79 -3.62 -8.11
CA VAL A 127 20.56 -3.91 -8.85
C VAL A 127 19.46 -4.45 -7.93
N VAL A 128 19.79 -5.40 -7.04
CA VAL A 128 18.84 -5.94 -6.06
C VAL A 128 18.33 -4.86 -5.11
N ALA A 129 19.22 -3.99 -4.59
CA ALA A 129 18.83 -2.90 -3.71
C ALA A 129 17.90 -1.89 -4.41
N ILE A 130 18.22 -1.50 -5.66
CA ILE A 130 17.37 -0.60 -6.45
C ILE A 130 16.00 -1.23 -6.71
N ALA A 131 15.96 -2.51 -7.14
CA ALA A 131 14.71 -3.20 -7.39
C ALA A 131 13.83 -3.28 -6.12
N LEU A 132 14.42 -3.57 -4.96
CA LEU A 132 13.71 -3.58 -3.69
C LEU A 132 13.13 -2.22 -3.33
N VAL A 133 13.94 -1.17 -3.36
CA VAL A 133 13.49 0.18 -2.99
C VAL A 133 12.43 0.69 -3.97
N ALA A 134 12.62 0.47 -5.27
CA ALA A 134 11.68 0.89 -6.30
C ALA A 134 10.34 0.17 -6.17
N SER A 135 10.34 -1.16 -6.02
CA SER A 135 9.09 -1.93 -5.85
C SER A 135 8.38 -1.62 -4.53
N ALA A 136 9.13 -1.45 -3.43
CA ALA A 136 8.57 -1.05 -2.14
C ALA A 136 7.94 0.36 -2.18
N GLY A 137 8.64 1.31 -2.80
CA GLY A 137 8.13 2.67 -3.01
C GLY A 137 6.87 2.69 -3.86
N ALA A 138 6.87 1.96 -4.98
CA ALA A 138 5.70 1.84 -5.86
C ALA A 138 4.50 1.22 -5.13
N ALA A 139 4.68 0.14 -4.37
CA ALA A 139 3.62 -0.49 -3.59
C ALA A 139 3.06 0.44 -2.49
N SER A 140 3.92 1.20 -1.82
CA SER A 140 3.47 2.15 -0.79
C SER A 140 2.70 3.32 -1.40
N TRP A 141 3.15 3.80 -2.56
CA TRP A 141 2.47 4.88 -3.28
C TRP A 141 1.07 4.47 -3.72
N THR A 142 0.90 3.28 -4.31
CA THR A 142 -0.42 2.83 -4.76
C THR A 142 -1.36 2.55 -3.60
N VAL A 143 -0.86 2.05 -2.45
CA VAL A 143 -1.65 1.95 -1.21
C VAL A 143 -2.11 3.33 -0.72
N PHE A 144 -1.22 4.34 -0.76
CA PHE A 144 -1.58 5.71 -0.42
C PHE A 144 -2.65 6.28 -1.36
N ASP A 145 -2.49 6.08 -2.67
CA ASP A 145 -3.43 6.56 -3.68
C ASP A 145 -4.82 5.91 -3.56
N ALA A 146 -4.86 4.61 -3.25
CA ALA A 146 -6.09 3.90 -2.90
C ALA A 146 -6.76 4.52 -1.65
N GLY A 147 -5.99 4.84 -0.61
CA GLY A 147 -6.51 5.53 0.58
C GLY A 147 -7.06 6.94 0.27
N HIS A 148 -6.34 7.70 -0.55
CA HIS A 148 -6.73 9.06 -0.94
C HIS A 148 -7.99 9.09 -1.82
N SER A 149 -8.06 8.21 -2.82
CA SER A 149 -9.25 8.04 -3.66
C SER A 149 -10.47 7.57 -2.85
N GLY A 150 -10.26 6.68 -1.87
CA GLY A 150 -11.30 6.25 -0.93
C GLY A 150 -11.80 7.38 -0.02
N ALA A 151 -10.89 8.26 0.43
CA ALA A 151 -11.31 9.45 1.18
C ALA A 151 -12.12 10.41 0.30
N LYS A 152 -11.73 10.61 -0.96
CA LYS A 152 -12.50 11.45 -1.89
C LYS A 152 -13.92 10.95 -2.10
N SER A 153 -14.12 9.64 -2.26
CA SER A 153 -15.45 9.07 -2.50
C SER A 153 -16.44 9.27 -1.35
N VAL A 154 -15.93 9.39 -0.11
CA VAL A 154 -16.75 9.60 1.09
C VAL A 154 -16.94 11.08 1.43
N TRP A 155 -15.89 11.89 1.22
CA TRP A 155 -15.83 13.26 1.75
C TRP A 155 -16.07 14.35 0.70
N SER A 156 -16.28 14.02 -0.57
CA SER A 156 -16.46 15.00 -1.66
C SER A 156 -17.66 15.94 -1.48
N ASP A 157 -18.70 15.51 -0.77
CA ASP A 157 -19.91 16.30 -0.49
C ASP A 157 -19.86 17.07 0.85
N VAL A 158 -18.80 16.87 1.65
CA VAL A 158 -18.66 17.53 2.95
C VAL A 158 -18.14 18.96 2.77
N LYS A 159 -19.06 19.93 2.73
CA LYS A 159 -18.71 21.35 2.82
C LYS A 159 -18.24 21.67 4.24
N VAL A 160 -16.94 21.84 4.43
CA VAL A 160 -16.40 22.40 5.68
C VAL A 160 -16.87 23.84 5.74
N GLY A 161 -17.80 24.14 6.65
CA GLY A 161 -18.28 25.50 6.85
C GLY A 161 -17.12 26.40 7.22
N GLU A 162 -16.90 27.47 6.45
CA GLU A 162 -16.11 28.59 6.91
C GLU A 162 -16.76 29.10 8.20
N GLY A 163 -16.07 28.92 9.33
CA GLY A 163 -16.46 29.52 10.59
C GLY A 163 -16.58 31.03 10.38
N GLY A 164 -17.79 31.55 10.56
CA GLY A 164 -18.04 32.98 10.46
C GLY A 164 -17.24 33.75 11.50
N GLU A 165 -16.76 34.94 11.12
CA GLU A 165 -16.64 36.09 12.00
C GLU A 165 -16.32 37.37 11.20
N HIS A 166 -16.72 38.51 11.80
CA HIS A 166 -16.74 39.91 11.35
C HIS A 166 -18.01 40.33 10.59
N GLY A 167 -18.97 41.06 11.16
CA GLY A 167 -19.04 41.74 12.45
C GLY A 167 -20.17 42.77 12.36
N GLU A 168 -20.85 43.01 13.48
CA GLU A 168 -21.84 44.08 13.65
C GLU A 168 -21.28 45.45 13.18
N GLN A 169 -21.96 46.08 12.23
CA GLN A 169 -22.09 47.54 12.05
C GLN A 169 -23.43 47.74 11.36
N GLY A 170 -24.39 48.51 11.81
CA GLY A 170 -24.52 49.50 12.87
C GLY A 170 -25.88 50.16 12.57
N GLY A 171 -26.63 50.50 13.62
CA GLY A 171 -27.89 51.21 13.45
C GLY A 171 -27.73 52.61 12.86
N ASP A 172 -28.89 53.11 12.46
CA ASP A 172 -29.32 54.51 12.26
C ASP A 172 -29.12 55.22 10.92
N HIS A 173 -30.20 55.98 10.60
CA HIS A 173 -30.42 57.04 9.61
C HIS A 173 -30.81 56.54 8.19
N ASP A 174 -32.01 56.81 7.63
CA ASP A 174 -32.94 57.94 7.75
C ASP A 174 -34.43 57.55 7.67
#